data_AF-A0A931VIB2-F1
#
_entry.id   AF-A0A931VIB2-F1
#
_cell.length_a   1.000
_cell.length_b   1.000
_cell.length_c   1.000
_cell.angle_alpha   90.00
_cell.angle_beta   90.00
_cell.angle_gamma   90.00
#
_symmetry.space_group_name_H-M   'P 1'
#
loop_
_entity.id
_entity.type
_entity.pdbx_description
1 polymer ?
#
loop_
_entity_poly.entity_id
_entity_poly.type
_entity_poly.pdbx_seq_one_letter_code
_entity_poly.pdbx_strand_id
1 'polypeptide(L)' 'MKYFAYILRSSKNGDIYVGSTNNVDQRIFYHNSGKVKSTKNYKP' A
#
# COMPACT_ATOMS: atom_id res chain seq x y z
N MET A 1 -14.14 3.42 14.93
CA MET A 1 -13.62 2.59 13.82
C MET A 1 -12.09 2.56 13.92
N LYS A 2 -11.45 1.39 13.81
CA LYS A 2 -9.98 1.27 13.90
C LYS A 2 -9.35 1.62 12.55
N TYR A 3 -8.30 2.43 12.58
CA TYR A 3 -7.46 2.74 11.42
C TYR A 3 -6.05 2.25 11.71
N PHE A 4 -5.42 1.67 10.71
CA PHE A 4 -4.07 1.14 10.78
C PHE A 4 -3.18 1.99 9.88
N ALA A 5 -2.09 2.52 10.44
CA ALA A 5 -0.99 3.07 9.66
C ALA A 5 -0.01 1.94 9.34
N TYR A 6 0.48 1.90 8.12
CA TYR A 6 1.43 0.89 7.68
C TYR A 6 2.52 1.53 6.83
N ILE A 7 3.68 0.86 6.83
CA ILE A 7 4.87 1.29 6.10
C ILE A 7 5.31 0.11 5.23
N LEU A 8 5.43 0.34 3.93
CA LEU A 8 6.01 -0.59 2.98
C LEU A 8 7.36 -0.03 2.54
N ARG A 9 8.38 -0.88 2.55
CA ARG A 9 9.70 -0.53 2.01
C ARG A 9 9.91 -1.29 0.71
N SER A 10 10.21 -0.57 -0.36
CA SER A 10 10.57 -1.19 -1.62
C SER A 10 11.93 -1.88 -1.51
N SER A 11 11.99 -3.16 -1.85
CA SER A 11 13.25 -3.91 -1.89
C SER A 11 14.17 -3.50 -3.05
N LYS A 12 13.64 -2.78 -4.06
CA LYS A 12 14.38 -2.43 -5.28
C LYS A 12 15.14 -1.11 -5.18
N ASN A 13 14.50 -0.09 -4.63
CA ASN A 13 15.00 1.30 -4.54
C ASN A 13 15.11 1.78 -3.09
N GLY A 14 14.65 1.00 -2.11
CA GLY A 14 14.68 1.39 -0.69
C GLY A 14 13.61 2.42 -0.31
N ASP A 15 12.80 2.88 -1.27
CA ASP A 15 11.74 3.85 -1.07
C ASP A 15 10.72 3.40 -0.02
N ILE A 16 10.26 4.36 0.77
CA ILE A 16 9.33 4.12 1.87
C ILE A 16 7.96 4.66 1.45
N TYR A 17 6.97 3.77 1.43
CA TYR A 17 5.58 4.12 1.22
C TYR A 17 4.84 4.04 2.55
N VAL A 18 4.30 5.18 3.00
CA VAL A 18 3.47 5.26 4.21
C VAL A 18 2.02 5.42 3.79
N GLY A 19 1.14 4.62 4.37
CA GLY A 19 -0.29 4.69 4.12
C GLY A 19 -1.10 4.42 5.38
N SER A 20 -2.38 4.74 5.32
CA SER A 20 -3.34 4.36 6.35
C SER A 20 -4.57 3.72 5.71
N THR A 21 -5.17 2.77 6.41
CA THR A 21 -6.40 2.09 5.99
C THR A 21 -7.21 1.65 7.19
N ASN A 22 -8.54 1.63 7.09
CA ASN A 22 -9.38 0.99 8.11
C ASN A 22 -9.58 -0.52 7.85
N ASN A 23 -9.18 -0.99 6.67
CA ASN A 23 -9.33 -2.36 6.22
C ASN A 23 -8.07 -2.79 5.46
N VAL A 24 -7.25 -3.59 6.12
CA VAL A 24 -5.94 -4.03 5.60
C VAL A 24 -6.11 -5.04 4.47
N ASP A 25 -7.06 -5.99 4.61
CA ASP A 25 -7.31 -7.03 3.61
C ASP A 25 -7.74 -6.43 2.27
N GLN A 26 -8.67 -5.48 2.32
CA GLN A 26 -9.15 -4.76 1.14
C GLN A 26 -8.03 -3.93 0.51
N ARG A 27 -7.15 -3.33 1.33
CA ARG A 27 -6.01 -2.54 0.83
C ARG A 27 -5.00 -3.40 0.08
N ILE A 28 -4.67 -4.59 0.60
CA ILE A 28 -3.76 -5.54 -0.05
C ILE A 28 -4.34 -5.99 -1.40
N PHE A 29 -5.62 -6.34 -1.43
CA PHE A 29 -6.30 -6.74 -2.66
C PHE A 29 -6.27 -5.63 -3.74
N TYR A 30 -6.56 -4.38 -3.37
CA TYR A 30 -6.50 -3.26 -4.31
C TYR A 30 -5.08 -2.90 -4.78
N HIS A 31 -4.10 -3.01 -3.88
CA HIS A 31 -2.70 -2.77 -4.22
C HIS A 31 -2.19 -3.80 -5.24
N ASN A 32 -2.45 -5.09 -4.98
CA ASN A 32 -2.06 -6.18 -5.87
C ASN A 32 -2.80 -6.13 -7.22
N SER A 33 -4.10 -5.80 -7.21
CA SER A 33 -4.89 -5.66 -8.44
C SER A 33 -4.56 -4.40 -9.27
N GLY A 34 -3.76 -3.46 -8.74
CA GLY A 34 -3.29 -2.28 -9.49
C GLY A 34 -4.33 -1.28 -9.89
N LYS A 35 -5.50 -1.30 -9.23
CA LYS A 35 -6.62 -0.40 -9.53
C LYS A 35 -6.42 1.02 -8.99
N VAL A 36 -5.36 1.26 -8.23
CA VAL A 36 -5.10 2.56 -7.60
C VAL A 36 -4.01 3.31 -8.37
N LYS A 37 -4.41 4.36 -9.10
CA LYS A 37 -3.51 5.22 -9.92
C LYS A 37 -2.27 5.71 -9.16
N SER A 38 -2.42 6.05 -7.88
CA SER A 38 -1.33 6.59 -7.04
C SER A 38 -0.36 5.54 -6.48
N THR A 39 -0.73 4.25 -6.45
CA THR A 39 0.15 3.16 -5.99
C THR A 39 0.59 2.23 -7.12
N LYS A 40 0.12 2.46 -8.36
CA LYS A 40 0.51 1.70 -9.55
C LYS A 40 2.04 1.70 -9.77
N ASN A 41 2.70 2.82 -9.49
CA ASN A 41 4.17 2.95 -9.59
C ASN A 41 4.93 2.33 -8.41
N TYR A 42 4.24 2.00 -7.33
CA TYR A 42 4.79 1.43 -6.09
C TYR A 42 4.26 0.01 -5.84
N LYS A 43 3.74 -0.65 -6.88
CA LYS A 43 3.55 -2.10 -6.85
C LYS A 43 4.91 -2.73 -6.50
N PRO A 44 4.92 -3.76 -5.63
CA PRO A 44 6.16 -4.47 -5.31
C PRO A 44 6.85 -5.00 -6.58
#